data_AF-A0A423VJ91-F1
#
_entry.id   AF-A0A423VJ91-F1
#
_cell.length_a   1.000
_cell.length_b   1.000
_cell.length_c   1.000
_cell.angle_alpha   90.00
_cell.angle_beta   90.00
_cell.angle_gamma   90.00
#
_symmetry.space_group_name_H-M   'P 1'
#
loop_
_entity.id
_entity.type
_entity.pdbx_description
1 polymer ?
#
loop_
_entity_poly.entity_id
_entity_poly.type
_entity_poly.pdbx_seq_one_letter_code
_entity_poly.pdbx_strand_id
1 'polypeptide(L)'
;MAGRVEASWEIPPLSQLNISDCDAISPWMSYYYVLGSQGSIAGLSVSTWDGGTPVNIVLDFLRSLVPNNWTQPTNGDLLLWYLEFFPYVRTEPNLDTFEEMVQFATVDCGPKMCPSLDFSGDSDLSGIGMMISYYMVACFVTLYYLALVPGIFEAYGHSFKTSTLVSRYRRLASGFEESVAGFLDAMLLFAISMLVAGITRYVSLILHPDESHSIFGLQDCVFLSTFSIFPALVLQSLSVDQRRRRIRLVMWDLTIAFTITLEVLYRVEYRGWLRTMHYTSGGSVDSQLSQMVWFVDCQSESLRQSLQTLLSVGHAVLVANSAGWLYKLAKVYFGKRWLPVLQARTRLWERWESCRLWLRLVNGLLCLGIMWAFLGLFTAYRHDVMRKAGEADEDDEWTFGQVLSLTTWVPIGIELISVYIYGAQETVQRGVSKRYKVVERNDTPTQVVHDQAVYEKTPGVEVTPIAVTPIDEAHVQASGRYEDYK
;
A
#
# COMPACT_ATOMS: atom_id res chain seq x y z
N MET A 1 48.54 19.19 -20.70
CA MET A 1 48.00 19.28 -22.07
C MET A 1 47.09 18.09 -22.26
N ALA A 2 45.81 18.31 -22.54
CA ALA A 2 44.92 17.24 -22.94
C ALA A 2 45.42 16.67 -24.28
N GLY A 3 45.74 15.37 -24.30
CA GLY A 3 45.67 14.54 -25.50
C GLY A 3 46.92 14.29 -26.33
N ARG A 4 47.14 13.01 -26.66
CA ARG A 4 48.10 12.53 -27.68
C ARG A 4 47.43 12.32 -29.04
N VAL A 5 46.14 12.62 -29.15
CA VAL A 5 45.40 12.58 -30.40
C VAL A 5 45.65 13.90 -31.12
N GLU A 6 46.18 13.85 -32.35
CA GLU A 6 46.35 15.01 -33.24
C GLU A 6 44.96 15.52 -33.67
N ALA A 7 44.24 16.16 -32.75
CA ALA A 7 43.00 16.85 -33.07
C ALA A 7 43.33 18.05 -33.98
N SER A 8 42.47 18.31 -34.96
CA SER A 8 42.71 19.39 -35.93
C SER A 8 42.47 20.80 -35.36
N TRP A 9 42.14 20.89 -34.07
CA TRP A 9 41.71 22.10 -33.38
C TRP A 9 42.38 22.25 -32.02
N GLU A 10 42.38 23.46 -31.48
CA GLU A 10 42.90 23.77 -30.16
C GLU A 10 41.85 23.45 -29.09
N ILE A 11 42.14 22.54 -28.15
CA ILE A 11 41.22 22.18 -27.06
C ILE A 11 41.25 23.28 -25.98
N PRO A 12 40.09 23.83 -25.55
CA PRO A 12 40.04 24.84 -24.51
C PRO A 12 40.57 24.28 -23.17
N PRO A 13 41.28 25.09 -22.36
CA PRO A 13 41.65 24.67 -21.02
C PRO A 13 40.41 24.50 -20.13
N LEU A 14 40.47 23.59 -19.14
CA LEU A 14 39.32 23.27 -18.27
C LEU A 14 38.70 24.51 -17.60
N SER A 15 39.54 25.46 -17.18
CA SER A 15 39.11 26.71 -16.54
C SER A 15 38.36 27.66 -17.48
N GLN A 16 38.27 27.35 -18.78
CA GLN A 16 37.54 28.13 -19.77
C GLN A 16 36.36 27.37 -20.37
N LEU A 17 36.05 26.16 -19.89
CA LEU A 17 34.88 25.43 -20.38
C LEU A 17 33.60 26.19 -20.04
N ASN A 18 32.65 26.17 -20.97
CA ASN A 18 31.35 26.81 -20.77
C ASN A 18 30.35 25.82 -20.14
N ILE A 19 30.31 25.78 -18.81
CA ILE A 19 29.39 24.93 -18.03
C ILE A 19 28.11 25.72 -17.72
N SER A 20 27.31 26.01 -18.75
CA SER A 20 26.09 26.84 -18.58
C SER A 20 24.85 26.28 -19.28
N ASP A 21 24.98 25.24 -20.10
CA ASP A 21 23.90 24.73 -20.92
C ASP A 21 23.23 23.51 -20.30
N CYS A 22 22.09 23.74 -19.63
CA CYS A 22 21.31 22.67 -19.03
C CYS A 22 20.72 21.69 -20.06
N ASP A 23 20.46 22.09 -21.31
CA ASP A 23 19.89 21.19 -22.31
C ASP A 23 20.91 20.15 -22.78
N ALA A 24 22.20 20.49 -22.72
CA ALA A 24 23.28 19.63 -23.15
C ALA A 24 23.86 18.80 -21.98
N ILE A 25 24.12 19.43 -20.82
CA ILE A 25 24.80 18.74 -19.71
C ILE A 25 23.89 17.77 -18.95
N SER A 26 22.59 18.07 -18.80
CA SER A 26 21.70 17.25 -17.97
C SER A 26 21.43 15.87 -18.57
N PRO A 27 21.08 15.76 -19.88
CA PRO A 27 20.91 14.45 -20.49
C PRO A 27 22.21 13.64 -20.45
N TRP A 28 23.35 14.27 -20.75
CA TRP A 28 24.67 13.62 -20.68
C TRP A 28 24.97 13.07 -19.28
N MET A 29 24.74 13.87 -18.24
CA MET A 29 24.92 13.45 -16.84
C MET A 29 23.95 12.34 -16.44
N SER A 30 22.71 12.37 -16.94
CA SER A 30 21.73 11.31 -16.69
C SER A 30 22.20 9.97 -17.23
N TYR A 31 22.65 9.94 -18.50
CA TYR A 31 23.22 8.73 -19.10
C TYR A 31 24.47 8.26 -18.36
N TYR A 32 25.29 9.18 -17.84
CA TYR A 32 26.42 8.83 -16.99
C TYR A 32 25.98 8.09 -15.72
N TYR A 33 24.92 8.56 -15.04
CA TYR A 33 24.38 7.88 -13.87
C TYR A 33 23.73 6.53 -14.19
N VAL A 34 22.99 6.43 -15.31
CA VAL A 34 22.40 5.17 -15.78
C VAL A 34 23.47 4.16 -16.15
N LEU A 35 24.57 4.62 -16.73
CA LEU A 35 25.69 3.73 -17.02
C LEU A 35 26.41 3.25 -15.77
N GLY A 36 26.56 4.14 -14.79
CA GLY A 36 27.02 3.79 -13.46
C GLY A 36 26.14 2.73 -12.79
N SER A 37 24.84 2.65 -13.13
CA SER A 37 23.94 1.61 -12.61
C SER A 37 23.95 0.28 -13.33
N GLN A 38 24.53 0.19 -14.52
CA GLN A 38 24.59 -1.08 -15.26
C GLN A 38 25.93 -1.82 -15.07
N GLY A 39 26.94 -1.21 -14.46
CA GLY A 39 28.25 -1.82 -14.27
C GLY A 39 28.99 -1.28 -13.05
N SER A 40 30.00 -2.02 -12.57
CA SER A 40 30.76 -1.51 -11.43
C SER A 40 31.59 -0.28 -11.82
N ILE A 41 31.44 0.84 -11.11
CA ILE A 41 32.18 2.10 -11.31
C ILE A 41 33.70 1.87 -11.19
N ALA A 42 34.12 0.86 -10.43
CA ALA A 42 35.52 0.47 -10.28
C ALA A 42 36.07 -0.31 -11.50
N GLY A 43 35.20 -0.93 -12.30
CA GLY A 43 35.53 -1.69 -13.52
C GLY A 43 35.15 -0.99 -14.82
N LEU A 44 34.37 0.10 -14.76
CA LEU A 44 34.06 0.98 -15.87
C LEU A 44 35.35 1.68 -16.30
N SER A 45 36.03 1.08 -17.28
CA SER A 45 36.94 1.80 -18.15
C SER A 45 36.11 2.79 -18.96
N VAL A 46 35.78 3.94 -18.36
CA VAL A 46 35.00 5.03 -18.99
C VAL A 46 35.69 5.59 -20.26
N SER A 47 36.86 5.07 -20.60
CA SER A 47 37.57 5.33 -21.85
C SER A 47 36.87 4.78 -23.11
N THR A 48 35.82 3.96 -23.00
CA THR A 48 35.10 3.46 -24.17
C THR A 48 33.69 4.04 -24.25
N TRP A 49 33.44 4.74 -25.36
CA TRP A 49 32.13 5.23 -25.83
C TRP A 49 31.04 4.14 -25.92
N ASP A 50 31.40 2.86 -25.76
CA ASP A 50 30.52 1.68 -25.78
C ASP A 50 29.48 1.62 -24.65
N GLY A 51 29.42 2.63 -23.77
CA GLY A 51 28.39 2.73 -22.74
C GLY A 51 26.96 2.98 -23.28
N GLY A 52 26.75 3.13 -24.58
CA GLY A 52 25.39 3.30 -25.11
C GLY A 52 24.77 4.68 -24.88
N THR A 53 25.54 5.67 -24.41
CA THR A 53 25.10 7.08 -24.48
C THR A 53 24.91 7.47 -25.94
N PRO A 54 23.75 7.99 -26.34
CA PRO A 54 23.51 8.39 -27.72
C PRO A 54 24.53 9.43 -28.20
N VAL A 55 25.04 9.23 -29.42
CA VAL A 55 26.10 10.05 -30.03
C VAL A 55 25.74 11.54 -30.06
N ASN A 56 24.48 11.85 -30.35
CA ASN A 56 23.99 13.22 -30.40
C ASN A 56 24.06 13.90 -29.02
N ILE A 57 23.72 13.18 -27.94
CA ILE A 57 23.80 13.73 -26.58
C ILE A 57 25.25 14.05 -26.20
N VAL A 58 26.19 13.16 -26.53
CA VAL A 58 27.63 13.41 -26.32
C VAL A 58 28.11 14.61 -27.12
N LEU A 59 27.73 14.71 -28.40
CA LEU A 59 28.13 15.81 -29.26
C LEU A 59 27.53 17.15 -28.79
N ASP A 60 26.28 17.18 -28.37
CA ASP A 60 25.61 18.39 -27.89
C ASP A 60 26.26 18.88 -26.59
N PHE A 61 26.54 17.97 -25.65
CA PHE A 61 27.32 18.25 -24.44
C PHE A 61 28.71 18.82 -24.74
N LEU A 62 29.48 18.17 -25.62
CA LEU A 62 30.84 18.65 -25.90
C LEU A 62 30.84 19.98 -26.64
N ARG A 63 29.87 20.21 -27.55
CA ARG A 63 29.69 21.51 -28.19
C ARG A 63 29.35 22.59 -27.17
N SER A 64 28.49 22.30 -26.20
CA SER A 64 28.09 23.29 -25.20
C SER A 64 29.25 23.73 -24.30
N LEU A 65 30.24 22.84 -24.08
CA LEU A 65 31.45 23.14 -23.33
C LEU A 65 32.44 24.06 -24.09
N VAL A 66 32.37 24.13 -25.42
CA VAL A 66 33.29 24.95 -26.23
C VAL A 66 32.87 26.42 -26.17
N PRO A 67 33.76 27.35 -25.74
CA PRO A 67 33.44 28.77 -25.71
C PRO A 67 33.07 29.35 -27.07
N ASN A 68 32.15 30.30 -27.09
CA ASN A 68 31.68 30.94 -28.32
C ASN A 68 32.80 31.64 -29.13
N ASN A 69 33.89 32.05 -28.47
CA ASN A 69 35.04 32.68 -29.08
C ASN A 69 36.14 31.69 -29.55
N TRP A 70 35.88 30.39 -29.48
CA TRP A 70 36.82 29.34 -29.83
C TRP A 70 36.65 28.86 -31.28
N THR A 71 37.67 28.22 -31.84
CA THR A 71 37.55 27.54 -33.15
C THR A 71 36.57 26.39 -33.02
N GLN A 72 35.49 26.41 -33.81
CA GLN A 72 34.43 25.42 -33.73
C GLN A 72 34.91 24.06 -34.28
N PRO A 73 34.98 23.00 -33.44
CA PRO A 73 35.45 21.69 -33.84
C PRO A 73 34.43 20.97 -34.74
N THR A 74 34.91 20.02 -35.56
CA THR A 74 34.01 19.09 -36.26
C THR A 74 33.45 18.04 -35.29
N ASN A 75 32.38 17.34 -35.68
CA ASN A 75 31.84 16.24 -34.87
C ASN A 75 32.89 15.14 -34.62
N GLY A 76 33.78 14.89 -35.58
CA GLY A 76 34.87 13.92 -35.42
C GLY A 76 35.89 14.36 -34.38
N ASP A 77 36.27 15.64 -34.39
CA ASP A 77 37.18 16.22 -33.40
C ASP A 77 36.59 16.16 -31.99
N LEU A 78 35.29 16.44 -31.83
CA LEU A 78 34.60 16.36 -30.54
C LEU A 78 34.56 14.92 -30.01
N LEU A 79 34.23 13.94 -30.84
CA LEU A 79 34.21 12.54 -30.41
C LEU A 79 35.60 12.03 -30.03
N LEU A 80 36.64 12.44 -30.78
CA LEU A 80 38.02 12.15 -30.41
C LEU A 80 38.39 12.78 -29.07
N TRP A 81 37.99 14.04 -28.83
CA TRP A 81 38.19 14.71 -27.55
C TRP A 81 37.49 13.98 -26.40
N TYR A 82 36.27 13.48 -26.61
CA TYR A 82 35.49 12.76 -25.59
C TYR A 82 36.24 11.55 -25.00
N LEU A 83 36.93 10.78 -25.85
CA LEU A 83 37.67 9.57 -25.45
C LEU A 83 38.76 9.87 -24.41
N GLU A 84 39.35 11.07 -24.49
CA GLU A 84 40.39 11.53 -23.55
C GLU A 84 39.85 12.46 -22.46
N PHE A 85 38.72 13.13 -22.71
CA PHE A 85 38.13 14.13 -21.82
C PHE A 85 37.84 13.56 -20.43
N PHE A 86 37.17 12.40 -20.37
CA PHE A 86 36.73 11.86 -19.09
C PHE A 86 37.86 11.31 -18.21
N PRO A 87 38.82 10.50 -18.73
CA PRO A 87 40.01 10.14 -17.97
C PRO A 87 40.80 11.37 -17.51
N TYR A 88 40.83 12.43 -18.31
CA TYR A 88 41.54 13.66 -18.00
C TYR A 88 40.88 14.49 -16.89
N VAL A 89 39.56 14.68 -16.94
CA VAL A 89 38.83 15.48 -15.93
C VAL A 89 38.79 14.79 -14.56
N ARG A 90 38.89 13.46 -14.53
CA ARG A 90 38.94 12.67 -13.28
C ARG A 90 40.32 12.61 -12.60
N THR A 91 41.35 13.19 -13.19
CA THR A 91 42.65 13.28 -12.52
C THR A 91 42.55 14.21 -11.31
N GLU A 92 43.29 13.93 -10.22
CA GLU A 92 43.29 14.75 -8.99
C GLU A 92 43.31 16.28 -9.22
N PRO A 93 44.15 16.85 -10.12
CA PRO A 93 44.18 18.30 -10.31
C PRO A 93 42.96 18.88 -11.03
N ASN A 94 42.15 18.05 -11.68
CA ASN A 94 41.00 18.45 -12.49
C ASN A 94 39.65 18.07 -11.86
N LEU A 95 39.70 17.38 -10.71
CA LEU A 95 38.52 16.86 -10.03
C LEU A 95 37.54 17.98 -9.66
N ASP A 96 38.04 19.15 -9.25
CA ASP A 96 37.23 20.33 -8.92
C ASP A 96 36.33 20.75 -10.10
N THR A 97 36.83 20.72 -11.34
CA THR A 97 36.03 21.04 -12.53
C THR A 97 34.97 19.98 -12.77
N PHE A 98 35.28 18.70 -12.56
CA PHE A 98 34.29 17.64 -12.68
C PHE A 98 33.20 17.77 -11.61
N GLU A 99 33.57 18.07 -10.37
CA GLU A 99 32.62 18.34 -9.29
C GLU A 99 31.73 19.54 -9.59
N GLU A 100 32.26 20.62 -10.16
CA GLU A 100 31.48 21.77 -10.62
C GLU A 100 30.48 21.39 -11.72
N MET A 101 30.88 20.55 -12.68
CA MET A 101 29.99 20.04 -13.73
C MET A 101 28.87 19.16 -13.16
N VAL A 102 29.21 18.29 -12.20
CA VAL A 102 28.24 17.44 -11.50
C VAL A 102 27.26 18.30 -10.71
N GLN A 103 27.78 19.24 -9.92
CA GLN A 103 26.97 20.15 -9.11
C GLN A 103 26.04 21.01 -9.98
N PHE A 104 26.53 21.57 -11.08
CA PHE A 104 25.72 22.34 -12.00
C PHE A 104 24.60 21.49 -12.62
N ALA A 105 24.93 20.27 -13.07
CA ALA A 105 23.95 19.36 -13.66
C ALA A 105 22.86 18.93 -12.66
N THR A 106 23.22 18.59 -11.42
CA THR A 106 22.28 18.09 -10.42
C THR A 106 21.50 19.21 -9.73
N VAL A 107 22.16 20.31 -9.37
CA VAL A 107 21.55 21.39 -8.58
C VAL A 107 20.85 22.42 -9.47
N ASP A 108 21.55 22.96 -10.47
CA ASP A 108 21.03 24.05 -11.29
C ASP A 108 20.14 23.54 -12.44
N CYS A 109 20.46 22.35 -12.96
CA CYS A 109 19.75 21.75 -14.08
C CYS A 109 18.89 20.52 -13.74
N GLY A 110 18.75 20.16 -12.46
CA GLY A 110 18.07 18.95 -11.98
C GLY A 110 16.76 18.61 -12.69
N PRO A 111 15.80 19.55 -12.87
CA PRO A 111 14.54 19.26 -13.56
C PRO A 111 14.67 18.74 -15.00
N LYS A 112 15.76 19.07 -15.72
CA LYS A 112 16.03 18.57 -17.07
C LYS A 112 16.73 17.21 -17.07
N MET A 113 17.34 16.84 -15.95
CA MET A 113 17.99 15.53 -15.76
C MET A 113 16.94 14.44 -15.54
N CYS A 114 15.88 14.74 -14.80
CA CYS A 114 14.89 13.76 -14.34
C CYS A 114 14.26 12.85 -15.41
N PRO A 115 13.88 13.36 -16.61
CA PRO A 115 13.27 12.51 -17.63
C PRO A 115 14.26 11.56 -18.32
N SER A 116 15.57 11.82 -18.18
CA SER A 116 16.63 11.02 -18.80
C SER A 116 17.28 10.03 -17.83
N LEU A 117 16.89 10.07 -16.56
CA LEU A 117 17.30 9.07 -15.58
C LEU A 117 16.42 7.83 -15.73
N ASP A 118 17.03 6.66 -15.62
CA ASP A 118 16.35 5.37 -15.67
C ASP A 118 15.51 5.18 -14.39
N PHE A 119 14.31 5.75 -14.43
CA PHE A 119 13.27 5.61 -13.43
C PHE A 119 12.25 4.59 -13.94
N SER A 120 12.06 3.52 -13.18
CA SER A 120 10.93 2.59 -13.39
C SER A 120 10.00 2.69 -12.20
N GLY A 121 8.77 3.09 -12.50
CA GLY A 121 7.64 3.09 -11.58
C GLY A 121 7.24 1.66 -11.19
N ASP A 122 6.11 1.53 -10.51
CA ASP A 122 5.55 0.21 -10.22
C ASP A 122 4.06 0.22 -10.55
N SER A 123 3.77 -0.20 -11.76
CA SER A 123 2.41 -0.26 -12.28
C SER A 123 1.50 -1.18 -11.44
N ASP A 124 2.02 -2.12 -10.66
CA ASP A 124 1.22 -2.95 -9.74
C ASP A 124 0.90 -2.25 -8.40
N LEU A 125 1.52 -1.10 -8.11
CA LEU A 125 1.25 -0.29 -6.92
C LEU A 125 0.59 1.05 -7.24
N SER A 126 1.17 1.80 -8.18
CA SER A 126 0.77 3.15 -8.58
C SER A 126 0.10 3.22 -9.95
N GLY A 127 0.04 2.12 -10.70
CA GLY A 127 -0.57 2.12 -12.03
C GLY A 127 -2.07 2.46 -12.04
N ILE A 128 -2.56 2.84 -13.22
CA ILE A 128 -3.91 3.40 -13.41
C ILE A 128 -5.01 2.51 -12.82
N GLY A 129 -4.96 1.19 -13.09
CA GLY A 129 -5.98 0.28 -12.58
C GLY A 129 -5.97 0.14 -11.05
N MET A 130 -4.78 0.16 -10.43
CA MET A 130 -4.67 0.17 -8.97
C MET A 130 -5.19 1.47 -8.35
N MET A 131 -4.91 2.61 -8.98
CA MET A 131 -5.47 3.88 -8.53
C MET A 131 -7.00 3.88 -8.57
N ILE A 132 -7.61 3.38 -9.66
CA ILE A 132 -9.07 3.23 -9.75
C ILE A 132 -9.58 2.31 -8.63
N SER A 133 -8.90 1.20 -8.37
CA SER A 133 -9.22 0.26 -7.29
C SER A 133 -9.22 0.94 -5.92
N TYR A 134 -8.20 1.75 -5.60
CA TYR A 134 -8.15 2.51 -4.34
C TYR A 134 -9.29 3.53 -4.22
N TYR A 135 -9.61 4.26 -5.29
CA TYR A 135 -10.75 5.17 -5.32
C TYR A 135 -12.09 4.45 -5.15
N MET A 136 -12.27 3.29 -5.78
CA MET A 136 -13.48 2.47 -5.62
C MET A 136 -13.67 2.04 -4.16
N VAL A 137 -12.62 1.54 -3.52
CA VAL A 137 -12.63 1.17 -2.10
C VAL A 137 -12.98 2.37 -1.22
N ALA A 138 -12.30 3.51 -1.41
CA ALA A 138 -12.53 4.72 -0.63
C ALA A 138 -13.97 5.23 -0.77
N CYS A 139 -14.51 5.23 -1.99
CA CYS A 139 -15.90 5.57 -2.28
C CYS A 139 -16.88 4.61 -1.60
N PHE A 140 -16.70 3.30 -1.77
CA PHE A 140 -17.59 2.32 -1.12
C PHE A 140 -17.54 2.43 0.39
N VAL A 141 -16.37 2.48 1.02
CA VAL A 141 -16.26 2.62 2.47
C VAL A 141 -16.93 3.91 2.96
N THR A 142 -16.79 5.01 2.23
CA THR A 142 -17.47 6.28 2.55
C THR A 142 -19.00 6.11 2.48
N LEU A 143 -19.52 5.46 1.44
CA LEU A 143 -20.95 5.18 1.30
C LEU A 143 -21.48 4.31 2.44
N TYR A 144 -20.75 3.24 2.82
CA TYR A 144 -21.10 2.40 3.96
C TYR A 144 -21.11 3.19 5.26
N TYR A 145 -20.12 4.07 5.48
CA TYR A 145 -20.07 4.90 6.67
C TYR A 145 -21.29 5.82 6.78
N LEU A 146 -21.61 6.54 5.71
CA LEU A 146 -22.77 7.44 5.68
C LEU A 146 -24.10 6.68 5.84
N ALA A 147 -24.21 5.48 5.25
CA ALA A 147 -25.43 4.67 5.28
C ALA A 147 -25.66 3.91 6.60
N LEU A 148 -24.64 3.73 7.44
CA LEU A 148 -24.74 2.92 8.67
C LEU A 148 -24.69 3.73 9.96
N VAL A 149 -24.09 4.93 9.95
CA VAL A 149 -23.97 5.78 11.15
C VAL A 149 -25.34 6.08 11.82
N PRO A 150 -26.40 6.48 11.10
CA PRO A 150 -27.71 6.67 11.73
C PRO A 150 -28.29 5.40 12.36
N GLY A 151 -28.11 4.23 11.75
CA GLY A 151 -28.56 2.94 12.33
C GLY A 151 -27.85 2.62 13.66
N ILE A 152 -26.57 2.97 13.76
CA ILE A 152 -25.79 2.85 15.00
C ILE A 152 -26.35 3.76 16.10
N PHE A 153 -26.83 4.97 15.79
CA PHE A 153 -27.50 5.82 16.79
C PHE A 153 -28.84 5.22 17.26
N GLU A 154 -29.62 4.64 16.34
CA GLU A 154 -30.88 3.95 16.71
C GLU A 154 -30.62 2.76 17.64
N ALA A 155 -29.58 1.96 17.35
CA ALA A 155 -29.20 0.80 18.16
C ALA A 155 -28.81 1.15 19.61
N TYR A 156 -28.40 2.39 19.86
CA TYR A 156 -28.04 2.90 21.18
C TYR A 156 -29.16 3.73 21.84
N GLY A 157 -30.40 3.59 21.38
CA GLY A 157 -31.57 4.16 22.04
C GLY A 157 -31.97 5.56 21.58
N HIS A 158 -31.31 6.11 20.56
CA HIS A 158 -31.76 7.34 19.91
C HIS A 158 -32.74 7.02 18.78
N SER A 159 -34.00 6.76 19.11
CA SER A 159 -35.02 6.47 18.10
C SER A 159 -35.34 7.73 17.27
N PHE A 160 -35.19 7.65 15.95
CA PHE A 160 -35.68 8.70 15.07
C PHE A 160 -37.22 8.67 15.01
N LYS A 161 -37.85 9.85 14.89
CA LYS A 161 -39.30 9.94 14.67
C LYS A 161 -39.66 9.22 13.37
N THR A 162 -40.71 8.40 13.41
CA THR A 162 -41.20 7.66 12.24
C THR A 162 -41.63 8.63 11.15
N SER A 163 -40.84 8.71 10.09
CA SER A 163 -41.12 9.47 8.88
C SER A 163 -41.01 8.53 7.67
N THR A 164 -41.71 8.84 6.58
CA THR A 164 -41.58 8.12 5.31
C THR A 164 -40.15 8.12 4.77
N LEU A 165 -39.35 9.14 5.14
CA LEU A 165 -37.93 9.20 4.79
C LEU A 165 -37.10 8.22 5.64
N VAL A 166 -37.42 8.08 6.93
CA VAL A 166 -36.76 7.12 7.83
C VAL A 166 -37.06 5.68 7.42
N SER A 167 -38.28 5.37 6.98
CA SER A 167 -38.60 4.01 6.48
C SER A 167 -37.86 3.67 5.19
N ARG A 168 -37.74 4.61 4.25
CA ARG A 168 -36.91 4.44 3.04
C ARG A 168 -35.43 4.28 3.38
N TYR A 169 -34.92 5.10 4.30
CA TYR A 169 -33.55 5.01 4.77
C TYR A 169 -33.28 3.65 5.43
N ARG A 170 -34.15 3.18 6.34
CA ARG A 170 -33.98 1.86 6.99
C ARG A 170 -33.94 0.72 5.97
N ARG A 171 -34.77 0.79 4.92
CA ARG A 171 -34.74 -0.19 3.83
C ARG A 171 -33.43 -0.16 3.04
N LEU A 172 -32.83 1.02 2.86
CA LEU A 172 -31.52 1.16 2.22
C LEU A 172 -30.41 0.65 3.15
N ALA A 173 -30.40 1.12 4.40
CA ALA A 173 -29.40 0.82 5.42
C ALA A 173 -29.34 -0.68 5.75
N SER A 174 -30.47 -1.40 5.77
CA SER A 174 -30.48 -2.85 6.02
C SER A 174 -29.65 -3.62 4.99
N GLY A 175 -29.55 -3.13 3.75
CA GLY A 175 -28.66 -3.74 2.77
C GLY A 175 -27.18 -3.53 3.05
N PHE A 176 -26.81 -2.34 3.51
CA PHE A 176 -25.46 -2.07 3.97
C PHE A 176 -25.13 -2.86 5.25
N GLU A 177 -26.09 -3.03 6.17
CA GLU A 177 -25.89 -3.77 7.43
C GLU A 177 -25.59 -5.25 7.18
N GLU A 178 -26.28 -5.88 6.22
CA GLU A 178 -26.04 -7.29 5.87
C GLU A 178 -24.74 -7.49 5.08
N SER A 179 -24.38 -6.56 4.20
CA SER A 179 -23.19 -6.67 3.33
C SER A 179 -21.88 -6.20 4.00
N VAL A 180 -21.94 -5.36 5.04
CA VAL A 180 -20.74 -4.81 5.72
C VAL A 180 -19.83 -5.91 6.24
N ALA A 181 -20.40 -7.05 6.64
CA ALA A 181 -19.67 -8.20 7.11
C ALA A 181 -18.80 -8.83 6.01
N GLY A 182 -19.37 -9.06 4.83
CA GLY A 182 -18.63 -9.60 3.68
C GLY A 182 -17.60 -8.61 3.16
N PHE A 183 -17.97 -7.32 3.09
CA PHE A 183 -17.06 -6.27 2.65
C PHE A 183 -15.86 -6.10 3.61
N LEU A 184 -16.09 -6.13 4.92
CA LEU A 184 -15.00 -6.09 5.90
C LEU A 184 -14.04 -7.28 5.77
N ASP A 185 -14.57 -8.50 5.56
CA ASP A 185 -13.74 -9.69 5.38
C ASP A 185 -12.86 -9.55 4.12
N ALA A 186 -13.42 -9.05 3.01
CA ALA A 186 -12.69 -8.76 1.78
C ALA A 186 -11.61 -7.69 1.98
N MET A 187 -11.93 -6.60 2.69
CA MET A 187 -10.96 -5.54 2.99
C MET A 187 -9.81 -6.01 3.88
N LEU A 188 -10.07 -6.89 4.86
CA LEU A 188 -9.02 -7.46 5.69
C LEU A 188 -8.08 -8.35 4.88
N LEU A 189 -8.64 -9.19 4.00
CA LEU A 189 -7.84 -10.00 3.08
C LEU A 189 -7.00 -9.13 2.14
N PHE A 190 -7.59 -8.08 1.57
CA PHE A 190 -6.88 -7.10 0.75
C PHE A 190 -5.72 -6.46 1.51
N ALA A 191 -5.95 -6.00 2.74
CA ALA A 191 -4.91 -5.40 3.57
C ALA A 191 -3.78 -6.39 3.92
N ILE A 192 -4.13 -7.65 4.23
CA ILE A 192 -3.14 -8.71 4.46
C ILE A 192 -2.31 -8.95 3.20
N SER A 193 -2.94 -9.04 2.02
CA SER A 193 -2.22 -9.22 0.75
C SER A 193 -1.25 -8.08 0.46
N MET A 194 -1.67 -6.83 0.65
CA MET A 194 -0.80 -5.65 0.48
C MET A 194 0.38 -5.69 1.46
N LEU A 195 0.12 -6.01 2.74
CA LEU A 195 1.17 -6.13 3.76
C LEU A 195 2.16 -7.25 3.44
N VAL A 196 1.69 -8.40 2.97
CA VAL A 196 2.55 -9.51 2.54
C VAL A 196 3.41 -9.09 1.34
N ALA A 197 2.81 -8.44 0.34
CA ALA A 197 3.55 -7.90 -0.80
C ALA A 197 4.65 -6.93 -0.34
N GLY A 198 4.33 -5.99 0.57
CA GLY A 198 5.31 -5.09 1.17
C GLY A 198 6.44 -5.82 1.88
N ILE A 199 6.12 -6.79 2.73
CA ILE A 199 7.15 -7.58 3.42
C ILE A 199 8.04 -8.30 2.41
N THR A 200 7.46 -8.91 1.36
CA THR A 200 8.24 -9.63 0.34
C THR A 200 9.20 -8.71 -0.41
N ARG A 201 8.82 -7.46 -0.71
CA ARG A 201 9.73 -6.51 -1.36
C ARG A 201 10.91 -6.13 -0.47
N TYR A 202 10.66 -5.83 0.80
CA TYR A 202 11.73 -5.53 1.74
C TYR A 202 12.62 -6.74 2.03
N VAL A 203 12.05 -7.95 2.09
CA VAL A 203 12.83 -9.18 2.21
C VAL A 203 13.67 -9.43 0.95
N SER A 204 13.13 -9.15 -0.24
CA SER A 204 13.88 -9.25 -1.50
C SER A 204 15.09 -8.31 -1.50
N LEU A 205 14.92 -7.07 -1.04
CA LEU A 205 16.03 -6.12 -0.88
C LEU A 205 17.17 -6.67 0.00
N ILE A 206 16.82 -7.39 1.07
CA ILE A 206 17.80 -7.98 1.99
C ILE A 206 18.48 -9.22 1.40
N LEU A 207 17.70 -10.08 0.72
CA LEU A 207 18.19 -11.36 0.19
C LEU A 207 18.94 -11.21 -1.14
N HIS A 208 18.55 -10.23 -1.95
CA HIS A 208 19.06 -9.98 -3.30
C HIS A 208 19.50 -8.51 -3.43
N PRO A 209 20.52 -8.07 -2.66
CA PRO A 209 20.99 -6.68 -2.70
C PRO A 209 21.64 -6.31 -4.04
N ASP A 210 22.00 -7.30 -4.86
CA ASP A 210 22.52 -7.15 -6.22
C ASP A 210 21.44 -6.87 -7.27
N GLU A 211 20.19 -7.21 -6.98
CA GLU A 211 19.05 -6.85 -7.84
C GLU A 211 18.70 -5.37 -7.68
N SER A 212 18.27 -4.75 -8.77
CA SER A 212 17.78 -3.36 -8.75
C SER A 212 16.42 -3.30 -8.09
N HIS A 213 16.32 -2.65 -6.93
CA HIS A 213 15.05 -2.42 -6.24
C HIS A 213 14.64 -0.96 -6.37
N SER A 214 13.48 -0.70 -6.97
CA SER A 214 12.92 0.65 -7.04
C SER A 214 12.69 1.22 -5.64
N ILE A 215 13.49 2.23 -5.25
CA ILE A 215 13.36 2.94 -3.96
C ILE A 215 11.97 3.58 -3.85
N PHE A 216 11.48 4.11 -4.98
CA PHE A 216 10.13 4.61 -5.13
C PHE A 216 9.10 3.53 -4.82
N GLY A 217 9.23 2.36 -5.46
CA GLY A 217 8.36 1.21 -5.23
C GLY A 217 8.37 0.74 -3.76
N LEU A 218 9.51 0.78 -3.07
CA LEU A 218 9.60 0.46 -1.64
C LEU A 218 8.82 1.45 -0.77
N GLN A 219 9.01 2.76 -1.00
CA GLN A 219 8.28 3.80 -0.27
C GLN A 219 6.76 3.68 -0.48
N ASP A 220 6.35 3.52 -1.73
CA ASP A 220 4.95 3.40 -2.14
C ASP A 220 4.31 2.15 -1.57
N CYS A 221 5.04 1.04 -1.53
CA CYS A 221 4.52 -0.20 -0.98
C CYS A 221 4.18 -0.06 0.51
N VAL A 222 5.04 0.57 1.33
CA VAL A 222 4.73 0.81 2.77
C VAL A 222 3.54 1.75 2.91
N PHE A 223 3.51 2.81 2.11
CA PHE A 223 2.47 3.82 2.15
C PHE A 223 1.09 3.22 1.81
N LEU A 224 1.00 2.49 0.70
CA LEU A 224 -0.22 1.85 0.22
C LEU A 224 -0.64 0.65 1.08
N SER A 225 0.32 -0.12 1.61
CA SER A 225 0.03 -1.16 2.60
C SER A 225 -0.61 -0.58 3.85
N THR A 226 -0.10 0.56 4.33
CA THR A 226 -0.69 1.25 5.49
C THR A 226 -2.06 1.82 5.16
N PHE A 227 -2.23 2.44 3.99
CA PHE A 227 -3.53 2.92 3.49
C PHE A 227 -4.59 1.81 3.52
N SER A 228 -4.25 0.60 3.04
CA SER A 228 -5.19 -0.52 2.90
C SER A 228 -5.88 -0.94 4.22
N ILE A 229 -5.28 -0.63 5.36
CA ILE A 229 -5.80 -0.97 6.70
C ILE A 229 -6.93 -0.04 7.12
N PHE A 230 -6.89 1.25 6.74
CA PHE A 230 -7.88 2.24 7.18
C PHE A 230 -9.30 1.96 6.67
N PRO A 231 -9.54 1.60 5.40
CA PRO A 231 -10.84 1.11 4.94
C PRO A 231 -11.42 0.01 5.84
N ALA A 232 -10.60 -0.99 6.21
CA ALA A 232 -11.02 -2.07 7.09
C ALA A 232 -11.34 -1.58 8.50
N LEU A 233 -10.59 -0.63 9.05
CA LEU A 233 -10.89 0.00 10.35
C LEU A 233 -12.20 0.79 10.33
N VAL A 234 -12.48 1.51 9.24
CA VAL A 234 -13.77 2.21 9.07
C VAL A 234 -14.92 1.20 9.07
N LEU A 235 -14.86 0.15 8.25
CA LEU A 235 -15.90 -0.89 8.22
C LEU A 235 -16.02 -1.65 9.56
N GLN A 236 -14.91 -1.87 10.25
CA GLN A 236 -14.87 -2.48 11.58
C GLN A 236 -15.54 -1.57 12.63
N SER A 237 -15.49 -0.26 12.44
CA SER A 237 -16.22 0.72 13.25
C SER A 237 -17.73 0.73 12.96
N LEU A 238 -18.19 0.08 11.89
CA LEU A 238 -19.62 0.00 11.54
C LEU A 238 -20.26 -1.35 11.87
N SER A 239 -19.48 -2.45 11.82
CA SER A 239 -20.00 -3.80 12.13
C SER A 239 -20.26 -4.05 13.64
N VAL A 240 -21.51 -3.94 14.08
CA VAL A 240 -21.91 -4.15 15.49
C VAL A 240 -21.89 -5.63 15.85
N ASP A 241 -22.44 -6.48 15.00
CA ASP A 241 -22.49 -7.93 15.18
C ASP A 241 -21.65 -8.66 14.12
N GLN A 242 -20.64 -9.39 14.60
CA GLN A 242 -19.72 -10.07 13.72
C GLN A 242 -20.00 -11.56 13.67
N ARG A 243 -20.78 -11.98 12.67
CA ARG A 243 -20.73 -13.35 12.16
C ARG A 243 -19.25 -13.68 11.89
N ARG A 244 -18.79 -14.87 12.30
CA ARG A 244 -17.37 -15.31 12.19
C ARG A 244 -16.35 -14.53 13.03
N ARG A 245 -16.74 -13.99 14.19
CA ARG A 245 -15.86 -13.27 15.13
C ARG A 245 -14.46 -13.88 15.30
N ARG A 246 -14.32 -15.20 15.42
CA ARG A 246 -13.00 -15.86 15.58
C ARG A 246 -12.08 -15.69 14.38
N ILE A 247 -12.60 -15.86 13.17
CA ILE A 247 -11.81 -15.71 11.93
C ILE A 247 -11.34 -14.27 11.80
N ARG A 248 -12.20 -13.30 12.10
CA ARG A 248 -11.83 -11.87 12.09
C ARG A 248 -10.78 -11.51 13.11
N LEU A 249 -10.81 -12.12 14.30
CA LEU A 249 -9.73 -11.93 15.28
C LEU A 249 -8.40 -12.39 14.69
N VAL A 250 -8.35 -13.57 14.07
CA VAL A 250 -7.14 -14.10 13.41
C VAL A 250 -6.68 -13.21 12.25
N MET A 251 -7.61 -12.70 11.43
CA MET A 251 -7.25 -11.77 10.35
C MET A 251 -6.63 -10.48 10.90
N TRP A 252 -7.22 -9.89 11.95
CA TRP A 252 -6.64 -8.71 12.60
C TRP A 252 -5.29 -9.01 13.27
N ASP A 253 -5.12 -10.18 13.89
CA ASP A 253 -3.83 -10.65 14.41
C ASP A 253 -2.76 -10.64 13.31
N LEU A 254 -3.08 -11.21 12.15
CA LEU A 254 -2.18 -11.22 10.98
C LEU A 254 -1.91 -9.80 10.46
N THR A 255 -2.94 -8.96 10.31
CA THR A 255 -2.77 -7.56 9.89
C THR A 255 -1.84 -6.81 10.84
N ILE A 256 -2.03 -6.93 12.16
CA ILE A 256 -1.18 -6.26 13.16
C ILE A 256 0.25 -6.81 13.10
N ALA A 257 0.43 -8.13 13.07
CA ALA A 257 1.75 -8.76 13.02
C ALA A 257 2.53 -8.36 11.75
N PHE A 258 1.88 -8.38 10.59
CA PHE A 258 2.51 -7.96 9.34
C PHE A 258 2.75 -6.45 9.26
N THR A 259 1.86 -5.63 9.82
CA THR A 259 2.11 -4.17 9.92
C THR A 259 3.35 -3.86 10.75
N ILE A 260 3.49 -4.52 11.91
CA ILE A 260 4.68 -4.36 12.76
C ILE A 260 5.94 -4.85 12.02
N THR A 261 5.85 -6.00 11.34
CA THR A 261 6.98 -6.56 10.58
C THR A 261 7.41 -5.61 9.46
N LEU A 262 6.47 -5.12 8.66
CA LEU A 262 6.72 -4.18 7.58
C LEU A 262 7.30 -2.86 8.10
N GLU A 263 6.79 -2.34 9.21
CA GLU A 263 7.31 -1.11 9.82
C GLU A 263 8.73 -1.28 10.38
N VAL A 264 9.04 -2.43 10.96
CA VAL A 264 10.41 -2.74 11.40
C VAL A 264 11.34 -2.82 10.20
N LEU A 265 10.96 -3.55 9.14
CA LEU A 265 11.74 -3.63 7.90
C LEU A 265 11.95 -2.25 7.26
N TYR A 266 10.88 -1.45 7.16
CA TYR A 266 10.94 -0.07 6.69
C TYR A 266 11.93 0.76 7.52
N ARG A 267 11.84 0.74 8.85
CA ARG A 267 12.74 1.54 9.69
C ARG A 267 14.18 1.07 9.68
N VAL A 268 14.44 -0.23 9.57
CA VAL A 268 15.79 -0.79 9.55
C VAL A 268 16.43 -0.53 8.19
N GLU A 269 15.78 -0.97 7.12
CA GLU A 269 16.34 -0.94 5.77
C GLU A 269 16.27 0.46 5.16
N TYR A 270 15.09 1.10 5.13
CA TYR A 270 14.96 2.39 4.44
C TYR A 270 15.69 3.52 5.17
N ARG A 271 15.65 3.57 6.51
CA ARG A 271 16.47 4.57 7.26
C ARG A 271 17.94 4.19 7.33
N GLY A 272 18.24 2.88 7.38
CA GLY A 272 19.61 2.38 7.33
C GLY A 272 20.26 2.77 6.01
N TRP A 273 19.56 2.56 4.90
CA TRP A 273 19.94 2.99 3.56
C TRP A 273 20.14 4.50 3.52
N LEU A 274 19.14 5.33 3.84
CA LEU A 274 19.29 6.80 3.85
C LEU A 274 20.50 7.28 4.65
N ARG A 275 20.84 6.62 5.76
CA ARG A 275 22.02 6.95 6.55
C ARG A 275 23.31 6.47 5.87
N THR A 276 23.32 5.27 5.32
CA THR A 276 24.50 4.66 4.68
C THR A 276 24.85 5.38 3.39
N MET A 277 23.85 5.87 2.64
CA MET A 277 24.05 6.71 1.45
C MET A 277 24.87 7.98 1.72
N HIS A 278 24.84 8.52 2.94
CA HIS A 278 25.70 9.66 3.31
C HIS A 278 27.15 9.28 3.59
N TYR A 279 27.47 8.00 3.81
CA TYR A 279 28.77 7.58 4.35
C TYR A 279 29.57 6.63 3.45
N THR A 280 28.95 5.92 2.52
CA THR A 280 29.67 4.95 1.65
C THR A 280 29.73 5.41 0.20
N SER A 281 30.74 6.21 -0.14
CA SER A 281 31.19 6.44 -1.53
C SER A 281 32.06 5.30 -2.09
N GLY A 282 32.12 4.13 -1.45
CA GLY A 282 33.23 3.18 -1.61
C GLY A 282 32.92 1.72 -1.95
N GLY A 283 31.67 1.29 -2.10
CA GLY A 283 31.40 -0.12 -2.45
C GLY A 283 30.01 -0.37 -3.01
N SER A 284 29.94 -1.08 -4.15
CA SER A 284 28.76 -1.68 -4.82
C SER A 284 27.43 -0.90 -4.85
N VAL A 285 27.43 0.41 -4.59
CA VAL A 285 26.27 1.33 -4.75
C VAL A 285 25.91 1.53 -6.23
N ASP A 286 26.73 0.99 -7.12
CA ASP A 286 26.69 1.21 -8.55
C ASP A 286 25.28 0.96 -9.11
N SER A 287 24.66 -0.21 -8.85
CA SER A 287 23.40 -0.62 -9.52
C SER A 287 22.15 0.20 -9.22
N GLN A 288 22.19 1.11 -8.26
CA GLN A 288 21.03 1.94 -7.87
C GLN A 288 21.32 3.45 -7.95
N LEU A 289 22.45 3.85 -8.52
CA LEU A 289 22.86 5.25 -8.55
C LEU A 289 21.86 6.15 -9.29
N SER A 290 21.35 5.72 -10.46
CA SER A 290 20.35 6.48 -11.22
C SER A 290 19.06 6.72 -10.41
N GLN A 291 18.54 5.66 -9.79
CA GLN A 291 17.32 5.73 -8.97
C GLN A 291 17.53 6.56 -7.71
N MET A 292 18.72 6.52 -7.11
CA MET A 292 19.08 7.38 -5.99
C MET A 292 19.09 8.84 -6.40
N VAL A 293 19.79 9.19 -7.48
CA VAL A 293 19.87 10.57 -7.98
C VAL A 293 18.47 11.07 -8.29
N TRP A 294 17.64 10.23 -8.93
CA TRP A 294 16.24 10.55 -9.17
C TRP A 294 15.48 10.81 -7.85
N PHE A 295 15.64 9.93 -6.86
CA PHE A 295 14.97 10.06 -5.57
C PHE A 295 15.37 11.33 -4.81
N VAL A 296 16.65 11.75 -4.88
CA VAL A 296 17.15 12.91 -4.14
C VAL A 296 16.88 14.21 -4.88
N ASP A 297 17.18 14.27 -6.17
CA ASP A 297 17.20 15.52 -6.94
C ASP A 297 15.88 15.77 -7.68
N CYS A 298 15.16 14.71 -8.08
CA CYS A 298 13.92 14.84 -8.83
C CYS A 298 12.68 14.84 -7.94
N GLN A 299 12.68 14.06 -6.85
CA GLN A 299 11.51 13.99 -5.98
C GLN A 299 11.28 15.31 -5.23
N SER A 300 10.03 15.78 -5.17
CA SER A 300 9.69 16.95 -4.35
C SER A 300 9.89 16.65 -2.87
N GLU A 301 10.81 17.36 -2.23
CA GLU A 301 11.11 17.18 -0.80
C GLU A 301 9.88 17.40 0.08
N SER A 302 9.05 18.41 -0.24
CA SER A 302 7.85 18.73 0.54
C SER A 302 6.80 17.61 0.49
N LEU A 303 6.62 16.97 -0.68
CA LEU A 303 5.71 15.83 -0.83
C LEU A 303 6.26 14.61 -0.09
N ARG A 304 7.57 14.34 -0.20
CA ARG A 304 8.24 13.25 0.52
C ARG A 304 8.09 13.40 2.03
N GLN A 305 8.35 14.58 2.59
CA GLN A 305 8.16 14.86 4.01
C GLN A 305 6.69 14.74 4.43
N SER A 306 5.76 15.18 3.58
CA SER A 306 4.32 15.04 3.82
C SER A 306 3.90 13.57 3.88
N LEU A 307 4.40 12.73 2.96
CA LEU A 307 4.13 11.28 2.96
C LEU A 307 4.63 10.63 4.24
N GLN A 308 5.86 10.91 4.65
CA GLN A 308 6.44 10.37 5.88
C GLN A 308 5.70 10.83 7.14
N THR A 309 5.27 12.09 7.16
CA THR A 309 4.48 12.65 8.27
C THR A 309 3.12 11.96 8.36
N LEU A 310 2.42 11.84 7.24
CA LEU A 310 1.11 11.18 7.18
C LEU A 310 1.22 9.69 7.52
N LEU A 311 2.26 9.01 7.05
CA LEU A 311 2.56 7.62 7.40
C LEU A 311 2.74 7.48 8.92
N SER A 312 3.53 8.36 9.54
CA SER A 312 3.77 8.37 10.99
C SER A 312 2.49 8.62 11.79
N VAL A 313 1.66 9.57 11.34
CA VAL A 313 0.32 9.83 11.94
C VAL A 313 -0.56 8.58 11.81
N GLY A 314 -0.55 7.96 10.64
CA GLY A 314 -1.27 6.73 10.37
C GLY A 314 -0.88 5.61 11.34
N HIS A 315 0.42 5.34 11.50
CA HIS A 315 0.92 4.34 12.44
C HIS A 315 0.55 4.64 13.89
N ALA A 316 0.60 5.91 14.32
CA ALA A 316 0.17 6.28 15.67
C ALA A 316 -1.31 5.91 15.92
N VAL A 317 -2.18 6.14 14.92
CA VAL A 317 -3.59 5.74 14.98
C VAL A 317 -3.76 4.22 14.95
N LEU A 318 -2.94 3.50 14.18
CA LEU A 318 -2.94 2.04 14.17
C LEU A 318 -2.52 1.44 15.51
N VAL A 319 -1.53 2.02 16.20
CA VAL A 319 -1.13 1.61 17.57
C VAL A 319 -2.29 1.78 18.54
N ALA A 320 -2.99 2.92 18.50
CA ALA A 320 -4.17 3.16 19.32
C ALA A 320 -5.30 2.15 19.04
N ASN A 321 -5.56 1.85 17.76
CA ASN A 321 -6.55 0.85 17.35
C ASN A 321 -6.15 -0.57 17.79
N SER A 322 -4.86 -0.91 17.72
CA SER A 322 -4.31 -2.19 18.16
C SER A 322 -4.48 -2.40 19.67
N ALA A 323 -4.32 -1.35 20.48
CA ALA A 323 -4.62 -1.41 21.92
C ALA A 323 -6.11 -1.69 22.19
N GLY A 324 -7.02 -1.05 21.44
CA GLY A 324 -8.45 -1.34 21.50
C GLY A 324 -8.80 -2.76 21.06
N TRP A 325 -8.08 -3.30 20.08
CA TRP A 325 -8.21 -4.69 19.65
C TRP A 325 -7.69 -5.68 20.71
N LEU A 326 -6.54 -5.42 21.33
CA LEU A 326 -6.00 -6.22 22.44
C LEU A 326 -6.97 -6.25 23.62
N TYR A 327 -7.63 -5.13 23.94
CA TYR A 327 -8.70 -5.10 24.94
C TYR A 327 -9.86 -6.04 24.56
N LYS A 328 -10.31 -6.03 23.29
CA LYS A 328 -11.37 -6.94 22.82
C LYS A 328 -10.92 -8.40 22.90
N LEU A 329 -9.67 -8.71 22.55
CA LEU A 329 -9.08 -10.04 22.66
C LEU A 329 -9.07 -10.51 24.11
N ALA A 330 -8.55 -9.68 25.02
CA ALA A 330 -8.52 -9.97 26.45
C ALA A 330 -9.93 -10.18 27.01
N LYS A 331 -10.92 -9.39 26.57
CA LYS A 331 -12.33 -9.57 26.95
C LYS A 331 -12.89 -10.92 26.49
N VAL A 332 -12.49 -11.44 25.32
CA VAL A 332 -12.92 -12.76 24.84
C VAL A 332 -12.34 -13.89 25.68
N TYR A 333 -11.03 -13.85 25.94
CA TYR A 333 -10.33 -14.96 26.59
C TYR A 333 -10.45 -14.92 28.13
N PHE A 334 -10.35 -13.74 28.73
CA PHE A 334 -10.30 -13.57 30.19
C PHE A 334 -11.57 -12.95 30.79
N GLY A 335 -12.49 -12.46 29.93
CA GLY A 335 -13.66 -11.70 30.38
C GLY A 335 -14.54 -12.43 31.39
N LYS A 336 -14.74 -13.75 31.26
CA LYS A 336 -15.58 -14.51 32.21
C LYS A 336 -15.12 -14.38 33.66
N ARG A 337 -13.82 -14.21 33.90
CA ARG A 337 -13.24 -14.17 35.26
C ARG A 337 -13.10 -12.75 35.79
N TRP A 338 -12.78 -11.76 34.95
CA TRP A 338 -12.42 -10.40 35.40
C TRP A 338 -13.53 -9.35 35.15
N LEU A 339 -14.37 -9.55 34.14
CA LEU A 339 -15.41 -8.58 33.77
C LEU A 339 -16.45 -8.38 34.89
N PRO A 340 -16.91 -9.41 35.62
CA PRO A 340 -17.86 -9.22 36.73
C PRO A 340 -17.28 -8.35 37.84
N VAL A 341 -15.99 -8.50 38.14
CA VAL A 341 -15.28 -7.73 39.17
C VAL A 341 -15.16 -6.26 38.77
N LEU A 342 -14.93 -5.97 37.49
CA LEU A 342 -14.88 -4.61 36.95
C LEU A 342 -16.27 -3.95 36.90
N GLN A 343 -17.30 -4.71 36.49
CA GLN A 343 -18.69 -4.25 36.44
C GLN A 343 -19.24 -3.94 37.83
N ALA A 344 -18.90 -4.75 38.84
CA ALA A 344 -19.37 -4.56 40.20
C ALA A 344 -18.85 -3.27 40.86
N ARG A 345 -17.80 -2.63 40.31
CA ARG A 345 -17.02 -1.66 41.07
C ARG A 345 -17.28 -0.18 40.81
N THR A 346 -17.91 0.28 39.71
CA THR A 346 -17.89 1.74 39.44
C THR A 346 -18.95 2.33 38.50
N ARG A 347 -19.40 3.56 38.81
CA ARG A 347 -20.06 4.53 37.89
C ARG A 347 -19.26 4.80 36.60
N LEU A 348 -17.96 4.50 36.62
CA LEU A 348 -17.07 4.63 35.46
C LEU A 348 -17.43 3.63 34.35
N TRP A 349 -17.97 2.45 34.69
CA TRP A 349 -18.38 1.45 33.69
C TRP A 349 -19.57 1.94 32.85
N GLU A 350 -20.57 2.56 33.49
CA GLU A 350 -21.71 3.18 32.79
C GLU A 350 -21.24 4.31 31.86
N ARG A 351 -20.33 5.17 32.33
CA ARG A 351 -19.71 6.20 31.49
C ARG A 351 -18.93 5.61 30.32
N TRP A 352 -18.21 4.52 30.54
CA TRP A 352 -17.45 3.83 29.51
C TRP A 352 -18.35 3.25 28.42
N GLU A 353 -19.45 2.56 28.75
CA GLU A 353 -20.37 2.01 27.74
C GLU A 353 -21.05 3.13 26.91
N SER A 354 -21.40 4.26 27.53
CA SER A 354 -21.91 5.43 26.80
C SER A 354 -20.85 6.07 25.90
N CYS A 355 -19.60 6.17 26.37
CA CYS A 355 -18.49 6.74 25.61
C CYS A 355 -18.05 5.81 24.45
N ARG A 356 -18.20 4.49 24.61
CA ARG A 356 -17.78 3.49 23.62
C ARG A 356 -18.43 3.68 22.26
N LEU A 357 -19.70 4.09 22.22
CA LEU A 357 -20.38 4.46 20.98
C LEU A 357 -19.67 5.61 20.27
N TRP A 358 -19.48 6.72 20.98
CA TRP A 358 -18.83 7.91 20.45
C TRP A 358 -17.39 7.63 20.04
N LEU A 359 -16.63 6.89 20.86
CA LEU A 359 -15.26 6.53 20.54
C LEU A 359 -15.18 5.69 19.26
N ARG A 360 -16.14 4.78 19.05
CA ARG A 360 -16.24 3.98 17.83
C ARG A 360 -16.55 4.84 16.60
N LEU A 361 -17.52 5.75 16.69
CA LEU A 361 -17.89 6.65 15.59
C LEU A 361 -16.77 7.67 15.28
N VAL A 362 -16.19 8.29 16.30
CA VAL A 362 -15.07 9.23 16.15
C VAL A 362 -13.85 8.53 15.56
N ASN A 363 -13.53 7.30 16.00
CA ASN A 363 -12.46 6.52 15.39
C ASN A 363 -12.75 6.18 13.92
N GLY A 364 -14.00 5.80 13.60
CA GLY A 364 -14.42 5.58 12.22
C GLY A 364 -14.25 6.82 11.35
N LEU A 365 -14.69 7.99 11.82
CA LEU A 365 -14.53 9.27 11.13
C LEU A 365 -13.05 9.66 10.97
N LEU A 366 -12.24 9.47 12.02
CA LEU A 366 -10.80 9.72 11.98
C LEU A 366 -10.11 8.83 10.93
N CYS A 367 -10.40 7.52 10.94
CA CYS A 367 -9.85 6.59 9.97
C CYS A 367 -10.31 6.92 8.54
N LEU A 368 -11.56 7.39 8.37
CA LEU A 368 -12.08 7.83 7.07
C LEU A 368 -11.32 9.06 6.56
N GLY A 369 -11.07 10.05 7.43
CA GLY A 369 -10.28 11.24 7.09
C GLY A 369 -8.85 10.89 6.72
N ILE A 370 -8.20 10.00 7.48
CA ILE A 370 -6.84 9.52 7.20
C ILE A 370 -6.80 8.75 5.87
N MET A 371 -7.74 7.85 5.61
CA MET A 371 -7.85 7.12 4.34
C MET A 371 -7.87 8.07 3.14
N TRP A 372 -8.73 9.09 3.16
CA TRP A 372 -8.79 10.10 2.09
C TRP A 372 -7.53 10.97 2.02
N ALA A 373 -6.91 11.29 3.15
CA ALA A 373 -5.63 12.01 3.17
C ALA A 373 -4.51 11.19 2.51
N PHE A 374 -4.44 9.88 2.80
CA PHE A 374 -3.47 8.98 2.17
C PHE A 374 -3.69 8.94 0.66
N LEU A 375 -4.93 8.70 0.22
CA LEU A 375 -5.25 8.62 -1.20
C LEU A 375 -5.00 9.94 -1.93
N GLY A 376 -5.42 11.07 -1.35
CA GLY A 376 -5.23 12.40 -1.95
C GLY A 376 -3.75 12.79 -2.06
N LEU A 377 -2.97 12.54 -1.00
CA LEU A 377 -1.54 12.82 -1.01
C LEU A 377 -0.78 11.90 -1.97
N PHE A 378 -1.16 10.61 -2.04
CA PHE A 378 -0.58 9.67 -2.99
C PHE A 378 -0.86 10.06 -4.43
N THR A 379 -2.10 10.47 -4.75
CA THR A 379 -2.44 10.97 -6.09
C THR A 379 -1.63 12.22 -6.46
N ALA A 380 -1.47 13.17 -5.53
CA ALA A 380 -0.64 14.35 -5.76
C ALA A 380 0.84 13.97 -5.97
N TYR A 381 1.33 13.00 -5.19
CA TYR A 381 2.68 12.49 -5.30
C TYR A 381 2.93 11.79 -6.64
N ARG A 382 2.07 10.85 -7.03
CA ARG A 382 2.11 10.17 -8.33
C ARG A 382 2.10 11.19 -9.48
N HIS A 383 1.23 12.20 -9.41
CA HIS A 383 1.17 13.22 -10.46
C HIS A 383 2.46 14.04 -10.58
N ASP A 384 3.13 14.36 -9.46
CA ASP A 384 4.44 15.05 -9.50
C ASP A 384 5.53 14.14 -10.07
N VAL A 385 5.50 12.85 -9.75
CA VAL A 385 6.42 11.83 -10.29
C VAL A 385 6.25 11.69 -11.80
N MET A 386 5.04 11.42 -12.29
CA MET A 386 4.73 11.29 -13.73
C MET A 386 5.19 12.53 -14.52
N ARG A 387 4.95 13.72 -13.98
CA ARG A 387 5.34 14.98 -14.63
C ARG A 387 6.86 15.15 -14.76
N LYS A 388 7.64 14.58 -13.85
CA LYS A 388 9.11 14.73 -13.81
C LYS A 388 9.85 13.56 -14.45
N ALA A 389 9.30 12.36 -14.39
CA ALA A 389 9.84 11.18 -15.06
C ALA A 389 9.62 11.24 -16.58
N GLY A 390 8.59 11.93 -17.05
CA GLY A 390 8.34 12.07 -18.49
C GLY A 390 8.01 10.72 -19.14
N GLU A 391 8.64 10.42 -20.28
CA GLU A 391 8.40 9.17 -21.02
C GLU A 391 9.03 7.94 -20.36
N ALA A 392 9.88 8.10 -19.34
CA ALA A 392 10.49 6.98 -18.62
C ALA A 392 9.50 6.26 -17.68
N ASP A 393 8.33 6.85 -17.41
CA ASP A 393 7.38 6.29 -16.45
C ASP A 393 6.54 5.14 -17.04
N GLU A 394 6.73 3.94 -16.50
CA GLU A 394 5.98 2.73 -16.87
C GLU A 394 4.58 2.64 -16.20
N ASP A 395 4.21 3.60 -15.35
CA ASP A 395 2.95 3.61 -14.59
C ASP A 395 1.67 3.72 -15.45
N ASP A 396 1.80 4.07 -16.73
CA ASP A 396 0.68 4.16 -17.67
C ASP A 396 0.29 2.81 -18.30
N GLU A 397 1.07 1.76 -18.06
CA GLU A 397 0.78 0.42 -18.57
C GLU A 397 -0.27 -0.33 -17.74
N TRP A 398 -1.16 -1.04 -18.45
CA TRP A 398 -2.15 -1.91 -17.84
C TRP A 398 -1.56 -3.30 -17.60
N THR A 399 -1.43 -3.68 -16.33
CA THR A 399 -0.99 -5.04 -15.96
C THR A 399 -2.17 -5.99 -15.73
N PHE A 400 -1.92 -7.29 -15.79
CA PHE A 400 -2.92 -8.31 -15.42
C PHE A 400 -3.37 -8.16 -13.96
N GLY A 401 -2.45 -7.80 -13.06
CA GLY A 401 -2.73 -7.57 -11.65
C GLY A 401 -3.73 -6.43 -11.42
N GLN A 402 -3.61 -5.35 -12.18
CA GLN A 402 -4.55 -4.23 -12.15
C GLN A 402 -5.98 -4.62 -12.55
N VAL A 403 -6.15 -5.43 -13.60
CA VAL A 403 -7.49 -5.89 -14.01
C VAL A 403 -8.09 -6.79 -12.93
N LEU A 404 -7.29 -7.70 -12.36
CA LEU A 404 -7.71 -8.57 -11.27
C LEU A 404 -8.12 -7.76 -10.02
N SER A 405 -7.39 -6.71 -9.69
CA SER A 405 -7.71 -5.85 -8.54
C SER A 405 -9.08 -5.18 -8.69
N LEU A 406 -9.43 -4.69 -9.89
CA LEU A 406 -10.76 -4.12 -10.16
C LEU A 406 -11.86 -5.17 -10.02
N THR A 407 -11.65 -6.38 -10.52
CA THR A 407 -12.65 -7.46 -10.42
C THR A 407 -12.93 -7.90 -8.99
N THR A 408 -12.00 -7.68 -8.06
CA THR A 408 -12.14 -8.02 -6.64
C THR A 408 -13.31 -7.28 -5.97
N TRP A 409 -13.69 -6.10 -6.49
CA TRP A 409 -14.75 -5.27 -5.94
C TRP A 409 -16.12 -5.50 -6.58
N VAL A 410 -16.17 -6.20 -7.72
CA VAL A 410 -17.41 -6.49 -8.44
C VAL A 410 -18.41 -7.26 -7.58
N PRO A 411 -18.03 -8.32 -6.83
CA PRO A 411 -18.97 -9.04 -5.96
C PRO A 411 -19.64 -8.13 -4.93
N ILE A 412 -18.91 -7.18 -4.34
CA ILE A 412 -19.44 -6.23 -3.36
C ILE A 412 -20.47 -5.30 -4.01
N GLY A 413 -20.18 -4.82 -5.23
CA GLY A 413 -21.13 -4.03 -6.01
C GLY A 413 -22.40 -4.82 -6.36
N ILE A 414 -22.25 -6.09 -6.79
CA ILE A 414 -23.38 -6.97 -7.12
C ILE A 414 -24.23 -7.28 -5.89
N GLU A 415 -23.61 -7.57 -4.75
CA GLU A 415 -24.34 -7.79 -3.49
C GLU A 415 -25.15 -6.55 -3.11
N LEU A 416 -24.54 -5.36 -3.17
CA LEU A 416 -25.22 -4.11 -2.86
C LEU A 416 -26.42 -3.84 -3.78
N ILE A 417 -26.24 -4.02 -5.09
CA ILE A 417 -27.30 -3.88 -6.09
C ILE A 417 -28.40 -4.93 -5.88
N SER A 418 -28.02 -6.18 -5.58
CA SER A 418 -28.97 -7.27 -5.35
C SER A 418 -29.83 -6.99 -4.13
N VAL A 419 -29.24 -6.52 -3.03
CA VAL A 419 -30.01 -6.15 -1.84
C VAL A 419 -30.92 -4.95 -2.13
N TYR A 420 -30.47 -3.97 -2.91
CA TYR A 420 -31.31 -2.85 -3.30
C TYR A 420 -32.55 -3.29 -4.12
N ILE A 421 -32.38 -4.22 -5.06
CA ILE A 421 -33.44 -4.69 -5.95
C ILE A 421 -34.39 -5.68 -5.24
N TYR A 422 -33.84 -6.73 -4.62
CA TYR A 422 -34.61 -7.86 -4.08
C TYR A 422 -34.93 -7.72 -2.58
N GLY A 423 -34.24 -6.81 -1.88
CA GLY A 423 -34.32 -6.67 -0.42
C GLY A 423 -33.34 -7.60 0.31
N ALA A 424 -33.09 -7.29 1.59
CA ALA A 424 -32.10 -7.98 2.42
C ALA A 424 -32.46 -9.45 2.64
N GLN A 425 -33.71 -9.74 3.02
CA GLN A 425 -34.15 -11.11 3.32
C GLN A 425 -34.01 -12.05 2.12
N GLU A 426 -34.47 -11.64 0.94
CA GLU A 426 -34.40 -12.49 -0.25
C GLU A 426 -32.95 -12.72 -0.70
N THR A 427 -32.12 -11.68 -0.61
CA THR A 427 -30.70 -11.78 -0.97
C THR A 427 -29.96 -12.74 -0.04
N VAL A 428 -30.15 -12.61 1.29
CA VAL A 428 -29.53 -13.53 2.26
C VAL A 428 -30.11 -14.94 2.09
N GLN A 429 -31.41 -15.09 1.85
CA GLN A 429 -32.04 -16.40 1.61
C GLN A 429 -31.47 -17.11 0.39
N ARG A 430 -31.14 -16.37 -0.68
CA ARG A 430 -30.47 -16.92 -1.87
C ARG A 430 -29.01 -17.30 -1.61
N GLY A 431 -28.31 -16.61 -0.71
CA GLY A 431 -26.91 -16.89 -0.34
C GLY A 431 -26.73 -18.03 0.66
N VAL A 432 -27.79 -18.45 1.37
CA VAL A 432 -27.74 -19.55 2.33
C VAL A 432 -28.16 -20.86 1.65
N SER A 433 -27.53 -21.98 2.03
CA SER A 433 -27.92 -23.32 1.55
C SER A 433 -29.41 -23.57 1.73
N LYS A 434 -30.03 -24.24 0.74
CA LYS A 434 -31.47 -24.59 0.71
C LYS A 434 -31.97 -25.34 1.95
N ARG A 435 -31.06 -25.88 2.77
CA ARG A 435 -31.36 -26.55 4.04
C ARG A 435 -31.74 -25.59 5.17
N TYR A 436 -31.52 -24.29 5.00
CA TYR A 436 -31.78 -23.29 6.01
C TYR A 436 -32.76 -22.23 5.48
N LYS A 437 -33.59 -21.71 6.38
CA LYS A 437 -34.54 -20.62 6.12
C LYS A 437 -34.13 -19.42 6.96
N VAL A 438 -34.02 -18.27 6.31
CA VAL A 438 -33.80 -16.97 6.92
C VAL A 438 -35.13 -16.51 7.49
N VAL A 439 -35.17 -16.31 8.81
CA VAL A 439 -36.35 -15.83 9.53
C VAL A 439 -35.98 -14.48 10.12
N GLU A 440 -36.77 -13.45 9.81
CA GLU A 440 -36.61 -12.13 10.40
C GLU A 440 -36.88 -12.22 11.90
N ARG A 441 -36.00 -11.61 12.69
CA ARG A 441 -36.14 -11.62 14.15
C ARG A 441 -37.13 -10.53 14.54
N ASN A 442 -38.34 -10.92 14.94
CA ASN A 442 -39.40 -10.00 15.38
C ASN A 442 -39.22 -9.47 16.81
N ASP A 443 -38.19 -9.91 17.54
CA ASP A 443 -37.97 -9.50 18.92
C ASP A 443 -37.57 -8.02 18.97
N THR A 444 -38.32 -7.22 19.73
CA THR A 444 -37.91 -5.86 20.08
C THR A 444 -36.54 -5.91 20.79
N PRO A 445 -35.54 -5.09 20.38
CA PRO A 445 -34.17 -5.15 20.90
C PRO A 445 -34.05 -5.05 22.44
N THR A 446 -35.09 -4.55 23.11
CA THR A 446 -35.11 -4.28 24.55
C THR A 446 -35.13 -5.52 25.45
N GLN A 447 -35.46 -6.73 24.96
CA GLN A 447 -35.58 -7.91 25.84
C GLN A 447 -34.31 -8.78 25.97
N VAL A 448 -33.31 -8.62 25.09
CA VAL A 448 -32.13 -9.53 25.09
C VAL A 448 -31.13 -9.22 26.22
N VAL A 449 -31.24 -8.09 26.91
CA VAL A 449 -30.35 -7.77 28.06
C VAL A 449 -30.75 -8.52 29.35
N HIS A 450 -31.98 -9.06 29.45
CA HIS A 450 -32.41 -9.81 30.63
C HIS A 450 -32.49 -11.33 30.47
N ASP A 451 -32.47 -11.86 29.24
CA ASP A 451 -32.45 -13.32 29.02
C ASP A 451 -31.02 -13.88 28.99
N GLN A 452 -30.29 -13.66 30.08
CA GLN A 452 -29.21 -14.59 30.41
C GLN A 452 -29.83 -15.87 30.98
N ALA A 453 -29.96 -16.87 30.10
CA ALA A 453 -29.97 -18.28 30.44
C ALA A 453 -30.88 -18.68 31.61
N VAL A 454 -32.19 -18.47 31.45
CA VAL A 454 -33.12 -19.48 31.98
C VAL A 454 -32.89 -20.71 31.12
N TYR A 455 -32.00 -21.61 31.57
CA TYR A 455 -32.15 -23.02 31.23
C TYR A 455 -33.53 -23.39 31.73
N GLU A 456 -34.52 -23.33 30.85
CA GLU A 456 -35.82 -23.91 31.07
C GLU A 456 -35.56 -25.40 31.29
N LYS A 457 -35.42 -25.77 32.56
CA LYS A 457 -35.51 -27.15 33.02
C LYS A 457 -36.82 -27.64 32.46
N THR A 458 -36.76 -28.44 31.40
CA THR A 458 -37.91 -29.15 30.86
C THR A 458 -38.56 -29.85 32.05
N PRO A 459 -39.77 -29.46 32.48
CA PRO A 459 -40.44 -30.14 33.57
C PRO A 459 -40.78 -31.54 33.06
N GLY A 460 -40.15 -32.54 33.67
CA GLY A 460 -40.56 -33.95 33.65
C GLY A 460 -41.17 -34.46 32.35
N VAL A 461 -40.33 -34.77 31.36
CA VAL A 461 -40.68 -35.89 30.47
C VAL A 461 -40.32 -37.14 31.26
N GLU A 462 -41.34 -37.73 31.87
CA GLU A 462 -41.30 -39.05 32.49
C GLU A 462 -40.88 -40.06 31.41
N VAL A 463 -39.63 -40.49 31.47
CA VAL A 463 -39.10 -41.53 30.59
C VAL A 463 -39.74 -42.85 31.02
N THR A 464 -40.77 -43.28 30.32
CA THR A 464 -41.27 -44.65 30.39
C THR A 464 -40.14 -45.60 29.99
N PRO A 465 -39.83 -46.63 30.80
CA PRO A 465 -38.80 -47.59 30.47
C PRO A 465 -39.21 -48.36 29.22
N ILE A 466 -38.43 -48.19 28.15
CA ILE A 466 -38.53 -49.01 26.94
C ILE A 466 -38.16 -50.44 27.34
N ALA A 467 -39.12 -51.34 27.26
CA ALA A 467 -38.91 -52.77 27.38
C ALA A 467 -37.97 -53.22 26.26
N VAL A 468 -36.77 -53.65 26.65
CA VAL A 468 -35.81 -54.31 25.77
C VAL A 468 -36.35 -55.69 25.45
N THR A 469 -36.87 -55.88 24.24
CA THR A 469 -37.06 -57.23 23.68
C THR A 469 -35.70 -57.78 23.24
N PRO A 470 -35.37 -59.03 23.57
CA PRO A 470 -34.12 -59.65 23.18
C PRO A 470 -34.06 -59.78 21.65
N ILE A 471 -32.90 -59.43 21.09
CA ILE A 471 -32.56 -59.55 19.68
C ILE A 471 -32.32 -61.03 19.38
N ASP A 472 -33.14 -61.61 18.51
CA ASP A 472 -32.89 -62.93 17.93
C ASP A 472 -31.62 -62.89 17.06
N GLU A 473 -30.67 -63.73 17.43
CA GLU A 473 -29.53 -64.12 16.61
C GLU A 473 -30.00 -65.00 15.45
N ALA A 474 -30.12 -64.44 14.24
CA ALA A 474 -30.03 -65.24 13.02
C ALA A 474 -29.69 -64.40 11.78
N HIS A 475 -28.72 -64.93 11.02
CA HIS A 475 -28.37 -64.60 9.63
C HIS A 475 -27.50 -63.36 9.36
N VAL A 476 -26.21 -63.53 9.65
CA VAL A 476 -25.12 -63.00 8.81
C VAL A 476 -25.07 -63.84 7.53
N GLN A 477 -25.51 -63.29 6.40
CA GLN A 477 -25.10 -63.75 5.07
C GLN A 477 -24.42 -62.62 4.34
N ALA A 478 -23.19 -62.92 3.94
CA ALA A 478 -22.24 -62.06 3.27
C ALA A 478 -22.73 -61.62 1.87
N SER A 479 -22.50 -60.35 1.54
CA SER A 479 -22.38 -59.91 0.15
C SER A 479 -21.43 -58.72 0.11
N GLY A 480 -20.15 -59.02 -0.14
CA GLY A 480 -19.17 -58.02 -0.53
C GLY A 480 -19.37 -57.60 -1.98
N ARG A 481 -19.23 -56.30 -2.24
CA ARG A 481 -18.78 -55.78 -3.54
C ARG A 481 -18.22 -54.38 -3.33
N TYR A 482 -16.90 -54.30 -3.22
CA TYR A 482 -16.12 -53.09 -3.47
C TYR A 482 -15.99 -52.98 -5.00
N GLU A 483 -16.51 -51.91 -5.59
CA GLU A 483 -16.07 -51.46 -6.92
C GLU A 483 -15.31 -50.15 -6.75
N ASP A 484 -14.03 -50.24 -7.08
CA ASP A 484 -13.17 -49.13 -7.47
C ASP A 484 -13.77 -48.40 -8.68
N TYR A 485 -13.72 -47.07 -8.68
CA TYR A 485 -13.65 -46.32 -9.93
C TYR A 485 -12.56 -45.25 -9.87
N LYS A 486 -11.78 -45.28 -10.95
CA LYS A 486 -10.66 -44.45 -11.37
C LYS A 486 -10.99 -42.98 -11.50
#